data_AF-A0A8T4Z025-F1
#
_entry.id   AF-A0A8T4Z025-F1
#
_cell.length_a   1.000
_cell.length_b   1.000
_cell.length_c   1.000
_cell.angle_alpha   90.00
_cell.angle_beta   90.00
_cell.angle_gamma   90.00
#
_symmetry.space_group_name_H-M   'P 1'
#
loop_
_entity.id
_entity.type
_entity.pdbx_description
1 polymer ?
#
loop_
_entity_poly.entity_id
_entity_poly.type
_entity_poly.pdbx_seq_one_letter_code
_entity_poly.pdbx_strand_id
1 'polypeptide(L)' 'MTKHKTTMQIDDKLWKRFLQTVIKKHGTTKKSSLELEAAISEYLERQREES' A
#
# COMPACT_ATOMS: atom_id res chain seq x y z
N MET A 1 5.93 -1.33 17.33
CA MET A 1 5.16 -0.18 16.82
C MET A 1 3.68 -0.53 16.85
N THR A 2 2.85 0.38 17.30
CA THR A 2 1.40 0.21 17.34
C THR A 2 0.86 0.37 15.93
N LYS A 3 0.23 -0.67 15.36
CA LYS A 3 -0.41 -0.58 14.05
C LYS A 3 -1.81 -0.03 14.18
N HIS A 4 -2.16 0.96 13.37
CA HIS A 4 -3.52 1.46 13.28
C HIS A 4 -4.32 0.61 12.28
N LYS A 5 -5.47 0.07 12.71
CA LYS A 5 -6.35 -0.71 11.85
C LYS A 5 -7.38 0.23 11.23
N THR A 6 -7.30 0.42 9.91
CA THR A 6 -8.24 1.24 9.14
C THR A 6 -9.08 0.37 8.22
N THR A 7 -10.33 0.79 7.98
CA THR A 7 -11.19 0.24 6.92
C THR A 7 -11.49 1.35 5.91
N MET A 8 -11.31 1.08 4.63
CA MET A 8 -11.53 2.05 3.54
C MET A 8 -12.09 1.36 2.31
N GLN A 9 -12.85 2.09 1.50
CA GLN A 9 -13.34 1.60 0.21
C GLN A 9 -12.31 1.90 -0.87
N ILE A 10 -11.91 0.87 -1.61
CA ILE A 10 -10.96 0.96 -2.73
C ILE A 10 -11.64 0.32 -3.93
N ASP A 11 -11.45 0.90 -5.12
CA ASP A 11 -11.89 0.28 -6.36
C ASP A 11 -11.32 -1.14 -6.50
N ASP A 12 -12.19 -2.10 -6.85
CA ASP A 12 -11.83 -3.52 -6.90
C ASP A 12 -10.76 -3.82 -7.96
N LYS A 13 -10.79 -3.13 -9.10
CA LYS A 13 -9.79 -3.34 -10.17
C LYS A 13 -8.42 -2.82 -9.72
N LEU A 14 -8.39 -1.67 -9.06
CA LEU A 14 -7.18 -1.12 -8.47
C LEU A 14 -6.61 -2.06 -7.39
N TRP A 15 -7.47 -2.53 -6.48
CA TRP A 15 -7.05 -3.44 -5.41
C TRP A 15 -6.48 -4.76 -5.95
N LYS A 16 -7.12 -5.36 -6.96
CA LYS A 16 -6.62 -6.57 -7.63
C LYS A 16 -5.25 -6.35 -8.26
N ARG A 17 -5.06 -5.23 -8.97
CA ARG A 17 -3.75 -4.88 -9.57
C ARG A 17 -2.68 -4.71 -8.48
N PHE A 18 -3.00 -4.04 -7.39
CA PHE A 18 -2.11 -3.91 -6.25
C PHE A 18 -1.72 -5.28 -5.70
N LEU A 19 -2.68 -6.16 -5.39
CA LEU A 19 -2.39 -7.50 -4.89
C LEU A 19 -1.53 -8.33 -5.85
N GLN A 20 -1.78 -8.26 -7.16
CA GLN A 20 -0.95 -8.92 -8.16
C GLN A 20 0.50 -8.43 -8.11
N THR A 21 0.71 -7.11 -7.96
CA THR A 21 2.05 -6.53 -7.80
C THR A 21 2.73 -7.02 -6.52
N VAL A 22 2.01 -7.05 -5.40
CA VAL A 22 2.53 -7.55 -4.12
C VAL A 22 2.92 -9.02 -4.23
N ILE A 23 2.07 -9.86 -4.84
CA ILE A 23 2.36 -11.28 -5.07
C ILE A 23 3.57 -11.43 -5.98
N LYS A 24 3.66 -10.66 -7.07
CA LYS A 24 4.81 -10.73 -7.99
C LYS A 24 6.13 -10.38 -7.31
N LYS A 25 6.11 -9.42 -6.36
CA LYS A 25 7.30 -8.95 -5.65
C LYS A 25 7.70 -9.87 -4.49
N HIS A 26 6.74 -10.43 -3.76
CA HIS A 26 6.99 -11.14 -2.49
C HIS A 26 6.54 -12.61 -2.46
N GLY A 27 5.87 -13.09 -3.50
CA GLY A 27 5.26 -14.42 -3.57
C GLY A 27 4.03 -14.61 -2.67
N THR A 28 3.54 -13.57 -1.99
CA THR A 28 2.43 -13.68 -1.04
C THR A 28 1.64 -12.38 -0.89
N THR A 29 0.36 -12.49 -0.57
CA THR A 29 -0.52 -11.37 -0.20
C THR A 29 -0.35 -10.92 1.26
N LYS A 30 0.34 -11.69 2.10
CA LYS A 30 0.53 -11.34 3.52
C LYS A 30 1.32 -10.04 3.73
N LYS A 31 2.03 -9.57 2.70
CA LYS A 31 2.81 -8.32 2.72
C LYS A 31 2.06 -7.11 2.15
N SER A 32 0.78 -7.22 1.84
CA SER A 32 -0.03 -6.10 1.34
C SER A 32 -0.03 -4.90 2.28
N SER A 33 -0.13 -5.10 3.60
CA SER A 33 -0.07 -3.99 4.55
C SER A 33 1.28 -3.28 4.55
N LEU A 34 2.38 -4.02 4.38
CA LEU A 34 3.73 -3.45 4.32
C LEU A 34 3.93 -2.61 3.05
N GLU A 35 3.47 -3.10 1.90
CA GLU A 35 3.53 -2.35 0.63
C GLU A 35 2.59 -1.13 0.66
N LEU A 36 1.45 -1.23 1.34
CA LEU A 36 0.53 -0.10 1.51
C LEU A 36 1.15 0.98 2.42
N GLU A 37 1.76 0.59 3.53
CA GLU A 37 2.48 1.53 4.41
C GLU A 37 3.63 2.24 3.66
N ALA A 38 4.40 1.50 2.85
CA ALA A 38 5.44 2.08 2.01
C ALA A 38 4.86 3.07 0.98
N ALA A 39 3.78 2.71 0.29
CA ALA A 39 3.14 3.59 -0.68
C ALA A 39 2.59 4.88 -0.05
N ILE A 40 2.03 4.80 1.16
CA ILE A 40 1.59 5.99 1.92
C ILE A 40 2.80 6.86 2.30
N SER A 41 3.88 6.25 2.78
CA SER A 41 5.09 7.00 3.12
C SER A 41 5.67 7.71 1.89
N GLU A 42 5.79 7.01 0.76
CA GLU A 42 6.29 7.60 -0.49
C GLU A 42 5.40 8.74 -0.98
N TYR A 43 4.08 8.61 -0.87
CA TYR A 43 3.14 9.67 -1.21
C TYR A 43 3.39 10.92 -0.35
N LEU A 44 3.56 10.76 0.96
CA LEU A 44 3.81 11.89 1.87
C LEU A 44 5.17 12.55 1.64
N GLU A 45 6.22 11.78 1.35
CA GLU A 45 7.54 12.34 1.04
C GLU A 45 7.51 13.14 -0.26
N ARG A 46 6.88 12.64 -1.32
CA ARG A 46 6.73 13.40 -2.58
C ARG A 46 6.00 14.72 -2.37
N GLN A 47 4.95 14.73 -1.55
CA GLN A 47 4.22 15.96 -1.27
C GLN A 47 5.02 16.97 -0.43
N ARG A 48 5.96 16.49 0.40
CA ARG A 48 6.90 17.37 1.12
C ARG A 48 7.96 17.98 0.21
N GLU A 49 8.42 17.25 -0.80
CA GLU A 49 9.40 17.77 -1.77
C GLU A 49 8.78 18.78 -2.76
N GLU A 50 7.46 18.73 -2.95
CA GLU A 50 6.69 19.62 -3.83
C GLU A 50 6.17 20.89 -3.12
N SER A 51 6.31 21.01 -1.79
CA SER A 51 5.82 22.14 -0.96
C SER A 51 6.95 23.00 -0.42
#